data_AF-A0AAD5LRZ0-F1
#
_entry.id   AF-A0AAD5LRZ0-F1
#
_cell.length_a   1.000
_cell.length_b   1.000
_cell.length_c   1.000
_cell.angle_alpha   90.00
_cell.angle_beta   90.00
_cell.angle_gamma   90.00
#
_symmetry.space_group_name_H-M   'P 1'
#
loop_
_entity.id
_entity.type
_entity.pdbx_description
1 polymer ?
#
loop_
_entity_poly.entity_id
_entity_poly.type
_entity_poly.pdbx_seq_one_letter_code
_entity_poly.pdbx_strand_id
1 'polypeptide(L)'
;MGKKKKRDDATAQRRIFCYYCDRNFDDEKILIQHQKARHFKCHICHKKLSTASGMVIHMMQVHKETCTTVPNAKPGRESVDIEIYGMEGVPDESAPYDGECDDHTSIILRMG
;
A
#
# COMPACT_ATOMS: atom_id res chain seq x y z
N MET A 1 10.24 11.22 -33.64
CA MET A 1 9.38 11.93 -32.68
C MET A 1 8.34 10.97 -32.09
N GLY A 2 8.57 10.46 -30.87
CA GLY A 2 7.63 9.55 -30.19
C GLY A 2 6.53 10.35 -29.50
N LYS A 3 5.33 10.37 -30.10
CA LYS A 3 4.14 11.01 -29.52
C LYS A 3 3.69 10.21 -28.28
N LYS A 4 4.06 10.69 -27.09
CA LYS A 4 3.49 10.29 -25.80
C LYS A 4 1.97 10.45 -25.88
N LYS A 5 1.26 9.32 -25.93
CA LYS A 5 -0.20 9.29 -25.93
C LYS A 5 -0.68 9.50 -24.49
N LYS A 6 -0.75 10.76 -24.08
CA LYS A 6 -1.46 11.20 -22.88
C LYS A 6 -2.95 10.93 -23.16
N ARG A 7 -3.45 9.75 -22.76
CA ARG A 7 -4.90 9.47 -22.69
C ARG A 7 -5.42 10.05 -21.39
N ASP A 8 -5.53 11.37 -21.39
CA ASP A 8 -6.45 12.07 -20.52
C ASP A 8 -7.77 12.11 -21.28
N ASP A 9 -8.78 11.31 -20.90
CA ASP A 9 -10.20 11.71 -21.03
C ASP A 9 -11.21 10.73 -20.39
N ALA A 10 -12.20 11.30 -19.72
CA ALA A 10 -13.61 10.86 -19.61
C ALA A 10 -14.01 9.49 -18.99
N THR A 11 -13.58 9.17 -17.76
CA THR A 11 -14.43 8.42 -16.78
C THR A 11 -13.87 8.57 -15.37
N ALA A 12 -13.91 9.78 -14.79
CA ALA A 12 -13.35 10.04 -13.46
C ALA A 12 -14.12 9.34 -12.32
N GLN A 13 -15.31 8.78 -12.57
CA GLN A 13 -16.16 8.28 -11.48
C GLN A 13 -15.84 6.86 -10.94
N ARG A 14 -15.05 6.01 -11.62
CA ARG A 14 -14.72 4.63 -11.13
C ARG A 14 -13.43 4.06 -11.72
N ARG A 15 -12.31 4.78 -11.68
CA ARG A 15 -11.03 4.17 -12.09
C ARG A 15 -10.50 3.32 -10.94
N ILE A 16 -10.67 2.00 -11.04
CA ILE A 16 -10.06 1.06 -10.11
C ILE A 16 -8.57 1.01 -10.42
N PHE A 17 -7.73 1.37 -9.45
CA PHE A 17 -6.29 1.44 -9.65
C PHE A 17 -5.51 0.90 -8.45
N CYS A 18 -4.30 0.45 -8.69
CA CYS A 18 -3.39 0.01 -7.64
C CYS A 18 -2.57 1.20 -7.12
N TYR A 19 -2.73 1.54 -5.85
CA TYR A 19 -1.95 2.58 -5.18
C TYR A 19 -0.43 2.38 -5.34
N TYR A 20 0.05 1.15 -5.19
CA TYR A 20 1.47 0.83 -5.19
C TYR A 20 2.14 1.02 -6.57
N CYS A 21 1.45 0.76 -7.69
CA CYS A 21 2.06 0.79 -9.02
C CYS A 21 1.32 1.63 -10.08
N ASP A 22 0.25 2.35 -9.68
CA ASP A 22 -0.62 3.17 -10.52
C ASP A 22 -1.22 2.46 -11.75
N ARG A 23 -1.32 1.12 -11.70
CA ARG A 23 -1.99 0.36 -12.77
C ARG A 23 -3.50 0.45 -12.62
N ASN A 24 -4.20 0.61 -13.73
CA ASN A 24 -5.65 0.56 -13.79
C ASN A 24 -6.15 -0.87 -14.03
N PHE A 25 -7.34 -1.14 -13.49
CA PHE A 25 -8.05 -2.41 -13.58
C PHE A 25 -9.52 -2.15 -13.88
N ASP A 26 -10.17 -3.11 -14.51
CA ASP A 26 -11.61 -3.06 -14.81
C ASP A 26 -12.46 -3.40 -13.57
N ASP A 27 -11.93 -4.24 -12.67
CA ASP A 27 -12.63 -4.76 -11.49
C ASP A 27 -11.76 -4.75 -10.24
N GLU A 28 -12.41 -4.55 -9.09
CA GLU A 28 -11.75 -4.56 -7.77
C GLU A 28 -11.22 -5.95 -7.43
N LYS A 29 -11.94 -7.01 -7.81
CA LYS A 29 -11.48 -8.39 -7.61
C LYS A 29 -10.15 -8.64 -8.34
N ILE A 30 -9.99 -8.08 -9.54
CA ILE A 30 -8.76 -8.20 -10.33
C ILE A 30 -7.64 -7.38 -9.68
N LEU A 31 -7.95 -6.17 -9.20
CA LEU A 31 -7.01 -5.34 -8.43
C LEU A 31 -6.51 -6.07 -7.17
N ILE A 32 -7.41 -6.66 -6.38
CA ILE A 32 -7.04 -7.41 -5.17
C ILE A 32 -6.15 -8.60 -5.55
N GLN A 33 -6.49 -9.36 -6.59
CA GLN A 33 -5.66 -10.46 -7.06
C GLN A 33 -4.28 -9.97 -7.51
N HIS A 34 -4.21 -8.82 -8.17
CA HIS A 34 -2.97 -8.17 -8.57
C HIS A 34 -2.11 -7.79 -7.35
N GLN A 35 -2.70 -7.13 -6.33
CA GLN A 35 -2.00 -6.77 -5.09
C GLN A 35 -1.40 -8.01 -4.42
N LYS A 36 -2.17 -9.09 -4.27
CA LYS A 36 -1.69 -10.36 -3.69
C LYS A 36 -0.58 -11.03 -4.50
N ALA A 37 -0.61 -10.93 -5.82
CA ALA A 37 0.35 -11.60 -6.70
C ALA A 37 1.64 -10.81 -6.91
N ARG A 38 1.58 -9.47 -6.84
CA ARG A 38 2.70 -8.57 -7.14
C ARG A 38 3.32 -7.91 -5.91
N HIS A 39 2.50 -7.38 -5.01
CA HIS A 39 2.96 -6.57 -3.87
C HIS A 39 3.06 -7.38 -2.59
N PHE A 40 2.11 -8.28 -2.35
CA PHE A 40 2.05 -9.09 -1.12
C PHE A 40 2.53 -10.52 -1.33
N LYS A 41 3.55 -10.69 -2.18
CA LYS A 41 4.18 -11.99 -2.43
C LYS A 41 5.50 -12.06 -1.66
N CYS A 42 5.60 -13.00 -0.73
CA CYS A 42 6.86 -13.26 -0.04
C CYS A 42 7.96 -13.63 -1.04
N HIS A 43 9.10 -12.96 -0.96
CA HIS A 43 10.23 -13.22 -1.86
C HIS A 43 10.93 -14.57 -1.54
N ILE A 44 10.82 -15.04 -0.30
CA ILE A 44 11.48 -16.26 0.21
C ILE A 44 10.67 -17.52 -0.12
N CYS A 45 9.42 -17.61 0.35
CA CYS A 45 8.59 -18.81 0.16
C CYS A 45 7.52 -18.67 -0.92
N HIS A 46 7.44 -17.51 -1.59
CA HIS A 46 6.45 -17.21 -2.63
C HIS A 46 4.98 -17.30 -2.19
N LYS A 47 4.72 -17.37 -0.88
CA LYS A 47 3.39 -17.29 -0.31
C LYS A 47 2.77 -15.93 -0.63
N LYS A 48 1.49 -15.95 -1.02
CA LYS A 48 0.68 -14.76 -1.27
C LYS A 48 -0.07 -14.40 0.01
N LEU A 49 0.04 -13.16 0.44
CA LEU A 49 -0.63 -12.61 1.61
C LEU A 49 -1.73 -11.65 1.15
N SER A 50 -2.68 -11.34 2.03
CA SER A 50 -3.83 -10.49 1.67
C SER A 50 -3.60 -9.01 1.89
N THR A 51 -2.66 -8.64 2.76
CA THR A 51 -2.40 -7.26 3.22
C THR A 51 -0.91 -7.02 3.42
N ALA A 52 -0.50 -5.75 3.45
CA ALA A 52 0.88 -5.34 3.76
C ALA A 52 1.30 -5.80 5.16
N SER A 53 0.51 -5.50 6.19
CA SER A 53 0.74 -5.95 7.57
C SER A 53 0.88 -7.46 7.68
N GLY A 54 0.05 -8.21 6.94
CA GLY A 54 0.15 -9.67 6.89
C GLY A 54 1.45 -10.18 6.27
N MET A 55 2.03 -9.46 5.32
CA MET A 55 3.35 -9.75 4.76
C MET A 55 4.46 -9.47 5.76
N VAL A 56 4.40 -8.35 6.50
CA VAL A 56 5.37 -8.02 7.56
C VAL A 56 5.39 -9.09 8.64
N ILE A 57 4.22 -9.43 9.17
CA ILE A 57 4.07 -10.47 10.20
C ILE A 57 4.54 -11.82 9.68
N HIS A 58 4.18 -12.18 8.45
CA HIS A 58 4.63 -13.43 7.83
C HIS A 58 6.16 -13.51 7.73
N MET A 59 6.81 -12.44 7.29
CA MET A 59 8.27 -12.41 7.19
C MET A 59 8.92 -12.48 8.57
N MET A 60 8.37 -11.78 9.56
CA MET A 60 8.90 -11.77 10.92
C MET A 60 8.72 -13.13 11.62
N GLN A 61 7.57 -13.78 11.48
CA GLN A 61 7.27 -15.03 12.18
C GLN A 61 7.82 -16.28 11.49
N VAL A 62 7.75 -16.34 10.15
CA VAL A 62 8.14 -17.54 9.39
C VAL A 62 9.59 -17.51 8.96
N HIS A 63 10.09 -16.32 8.59
CA HIS A 63 11.43 -16.16 8.03
C HIS A 63 12.39 -15.44 8.98
N LYS A 64 11.89 -14.92 10.11
CA LYS A 64 12.68 -14.09 11.05
C LYS A 64 13.33 -12.89 10.36
N GLU A 65 12.65 -12.35 9.34
CA GLU A 65 13.12 -11.21 8.55
C GLU A 65 12.12 -10.05 8.67
N THR A 66 12.63 -8.82 8.72
CA THR A 66 11.81 -7.61 8.80
C THR A 66 11.52 -7.06 7.41
N CYS A 67 10.24 -6.91 7.07
CA CYS A 67 9.82 -6.24 5.85
C CYS A 67 9.27 -4.87 6.21
N THR A 68 9.99 -3.80 5.86
CA THR A 68 9.57 -2.42 6.15
C THR A 68 8.99 -1.72 4.92
N THR A 69 9.18 -2.28 3.73
CA THR A 69 8.74 -1.69 2.46
C THR A 69 8.06 -2.72 1.57
N VAL A 70 7.00 -2.28 0.87
CA VAL A 70 6.26 -3.10 -0.08
C VAL A 70 7.06 -3.26 -1.38
N PRO A 71 7.39 -4.49 -1.81
CA PRO A 71 8.14 -4.71 -3.03
C PRO A 71 7.33 -4.29 -4.26
N ASN A 72 8.05 -3.81 -5.29
CA ASN A 72 7.47 -3.34 -6.56
C ASN A 72 6.53 -2.12 -6.41
N ALA A 73 6.53 -1.43 -5.28
CA ALA A 73 5.85 -0.17 -5.11
C ALA A 73 6.65 1.00 -5.72
N LYS A 74 5.94 2.09 -6.05
CA LYS A 74 6.56 3.35 -6.46
C LYS A 74 7.18 4.05 -5.24
N PRO A 75 8.27 4.82 -5.45
CA PRO A 75 8.89 5.57 -4.37
C PRO A 75 7.88 6.53 -3.74
N GLY A 76 7.80 6.52 -2.41
CA GLY A 76 6.81 7.30 -1.64
C GLY A 76 5.45 6.64 -1.44
N ARG A 77 5.23 5.43 -1.98
CA ARG A 77 4.03 4.60 -1.74
C ARG A 77 4.38 3.17 -1.28
N GLU A 78 5.54 3.02 -0.65
CA GLU A 78 6.10 1.73 -0.23
C GLU A 78 5.83 1.39 1.24
N SER A 79 5.20 2.29 1.99
CA SER A 79 4.88 2.10 3.40
C SER A 79 3.97 0.88 3.61
N VAL A 80 4.32 0.06 4.59
CA VAL A 80 3.53 -1.12 5.00
C VAL A 80 2.43 -0.78 6.01
N ASP A 81 2.47 0.43 6.57
CA ASP A 81 1.56 0.93 7.61
C ASP A 81 0.19 1.34 7.03
N ILE A 82 0.09 1.54 5.72
CA ILE A 82 -1.16 1.94 5.07
C ILE A 82 -1.95 0.69 4.69
N GLU A 83 -3.09 0.48 5.33
CA GLU A 83 -3.98 -0.65 5.05
C GLU A 83 -4.84 -0.41 3.80
N ILE A 84 -4.25 -0.69 2.63
CA ILE A 84 -4.96 -0.61 1.34
C ILE A 84 -5.45 -1.99 0.92
N TYR A 85 -6.77 -2.13 0.76
CA TYR A 85 -7.42 -3.33 0.25
C TYR A 85 -8.33 -2.99 -0.93
N GLY A 86 -7.95 -3.41 -2.14
CA GLY A 86 -8.65 -2.96 -3.34
C GLY A 86 -8.54 -1.42 -3.46
N MET A 87 -9.68 -0.73 -3.47
CA MET A 87 -9.74 0.73 -3.39
C MET A 87 -10.02 1.29 -1.99
N GLU A 88 -10.35 0.45 -1.01
CA GLU A 88 -10.53 0.89 0.38
C GLU A 88 -9.18 1.22 1.01
N GLY A 89 -9.14 2.31 1.79
CA GLY A 89 -7.95 2.75 2.51
C GLY A 89 -6.93 3.53 1.64
N VAL A 90 -7.23 3.81 0.38
CA VAL A 90 -6.40 4.70 -0.45
C VAL A 90 -6.58 6.14 0.06
N PRO A 91 -5.51 6.80 0.59
CA PRO A 91 -5.63 8.18 1.04
C PRO A 91 -6.01 9.07 -0.14
N ASP A 92 -7.05 9.87 0.05
CA ASP A 92 -7.43 10.89 -0.92
C ASP A 92 -6.33 11.95 -0.93
N GLU A 93 -5.63 12.11 -2.06
CA GLU A 93 -4.50 13.03 -2.22
C GLU A 93 -4.94 14.51 -2.00
N SER A 94 -6.25 14.79 -1.83
CA SER A 94 -6.84 16.09 -1.49
C SER A 94 -7.10 16.32 0.01
N ALA A 95 -6.87 15.34 0.89
CA ALA A 95 -6.91 15.59 2.34
C ALA A 95 -5.58 16.22 2.78
N PRO A 96 -5.56 17.49 3.24
CA PRO A 96 -4.36 18.07 3.81
C PRO A 96 -3.90 17.19 4.98
N TYR A 97 -2.63 16.80 4.92
CA TYR A 97 -1.91 16.13 5.99
C TYR A 97 -1.96 17.02 7.23
N ASP A 98 -2.93 16.84 8.11
CA ASP A 98 -2.77 17.27 9.50
C ASP A 98 -1.73 16.32 10.09
N GLY A 99 -0.50 16.80 10.10
CA GLY A 99 0.60 16.11 10.74
C GLY A 99 0.35 16.13 12.24
N GLU A 100 -0.34 15.12 12.75
CA GLU A 100 -0.30 14.78 14.17
C GLU A 100 0.35 13.40 14.32
N CYS A 101 1.69 13.41 14.27
CA CYS A 101 2.49 12.39 14.90
C CYS A 101 2.31 12.53 16.42
N ASP A 102 1.24 11.96 16.98
CA ASP A 102 1.14 11.84 18.42
C ASP A 102 2.14 10.78 18.88
N ASP A 103 3.28 11.30 19.31
CA ASP A 103 4.39 10.60 19.94
C ASP A 103 3.86 9.71 21.06
N HIS A 104 3.92 8.40 20.83
CA HIS A 104 3.66 7.41 21.86
C HIS A 104 4.87 7.32 22.80
N THR A 105 5.22 8.40 23.51
CA THR A 105 6.17 8.40 24.63
C THR A 105 5.96 9.62 25.55
N SER A 106 5.54 9.34 26.80
CA SER A 106 5.70 10.19 28.00
C SER A 106 4.49 10.99 28.55
N ILE A 107 3.40 10.32 28.97
CA ILE A 107 2.59 10.80 30.13
C ILE A 107 2.46 9.67 31.18
N ILE A 108 3.59 9.05 31.52
CA ILE A 108 3.73 8.29 32.78
C ILE A 108 4.93 8.87 33.55
N LEU A 109 4.72 10.04 34.17
CA LEU A 109 5.38 10.48 35.39
C LEU A 109 4.43 11.47 36.08
N ARG A 110 3.43 10.99 36.83
CA ARG A 110 3.49 10.83 38.29
C ARG A 110 4.21 11.98 39.02
N MET A 111 3.41 12.76 39.75
CA MET A 111 3.70 13.34 41.07
C MET A 111 4.85 14.35 41.18
N GLY A 112 4.46 15.58 41.52
CA GLY A 112 5.30 16.65 42.04
C GLY A 112 4.43 17.84 42.43
#